data_AF-A0AA39F3Q6-F1
#
_entry.id   AF-A0AA39F3Q6-F1
#
_cell.length_a   1.000
_cell.length_b   1.000
_cell.length_c   1.000
_cell.angle_alpha   90.00
_cell.angle_beta   90.00
_cell.angle_gamma   90.00
#
_symmetry.space_group_name_H-M   'P 1'
#
loop_
_entity.id
_entity.type
_entity.pdbx_description
1 polymer ?
#
loop_
_entity_poly.entity_id
_entity_poly.type
_entity_poly.pdbx_seq_one_letter_code
_entity_poly.pdbx_strand_id
1 'polypeptide(L)'
;MEGQKQAVIYESIFKRQSQAGVQATSKRGVIFFQLVQLMSVACWNIEQPFIRDNIEILVFDAQALQYVSGIKVITNHRGDEELWLNTNRLQKIINKSQNPTEINFRIIKGNVDHIINGTKCNPTGKRNSYPDISSWRRI
;
A
#
# COMPACT_ATOMS: atom_id res chain seq x y z
N MET A 1 34.65 3.63 -15.64
CA MET A 1 33.81 2.58 -16.24
C MET A 1 32.40 2.75 -15.73
N GLU A 2 31.54 3.29 -16.57
CA GLU A 2 30.18 3.71 -16.23
C GLU A 2 29.27 2.47 -16.27
N GLY A 3 29.19 1.77 -15.14
CA GLY A 3 28.31 0.62 -14.98
C GLY A 3 26.86 1.06 -15.11
N GLN A 4 26.24 0.68 -16.22
CA GLN A 4 24.85 0.98 -16.55
C GLN A 4 23.95 0.57 -15.38
N LYS A 5 23.36 1.57 -14.69
CA LYS A 5 22.40 1.39 -13.59
C LYS A 5 21.09 0.83 -14.14
N GLN A 6 21.08 -0.44 -14.51
CA GLN A 6 19.89 -1.09 -15.04
C GLN A 6 18.95 -1.44 -13.89
N ALA A 7 17.67 -1.11 -14.06
CA ALA A 7 16.66 -1.50 -13.10
C ALA A 7 16.57 -3.03 -13.03
N VAL A 8 16.52 -3.57 -11.82
CA VAL A 8 16.30 -5.01 -11.62
C VAL A 8 14.80 -5.26 -11.48
N ILE A 9 14.27 -6.16 -12.31
CA ILE A 9 12.84 -6.49 -12.32
C ILE A 9 12.63 -7.80 -11.58
N TYR A 10 11.59 -7.83 -10.75
CA TYR A 10 11.19 -9.00 -9.99
C TYR A 10 9.70 -9.27 -10.20
N GLU A 11 9.37 -10.53 -10.41
CA GLU A 11 8.01 -11.07 -10.41
C GLU A 11 7.76 -11.76 -9.07
N SER A 12 6.64 -11.45 -8.41
CA SER A 12 6.23 -12.20 -7.22
C SER A 12 5.74 -13.59 -7.62
N ILE A 13 6.24 -14.63 -6.97
CA ILE A 13 5.73 -16.01 -7.17
C ILE A 13 4.40 -16.25 -6.44
N PHE A 14 4.00 -15.31 -5.57
CA PHE A 14 2.71 -15.32 -4.89
C PHE A 14 1.75 -14.26 -5.44
N LYS A 15 0.45 -14.53 -5.32
CA LYS A 15 -0.62 -13.60 -5.71
C LYS A 15 -1.26 -12.96 -4.48
N ARG A 16 -1.50 -11.64 -4.57
CA ARG A 16 -2.35 -10.90 -3.63
C ARG A 16 -3.77 -11.51 -3.62
N GLN A 17 -4.46 -11.38 -2.49
CA GLN A 17 -5.81 -11.92 -2.31
C GLN A 17 -6.87 -11.19 -3.17
N SER A 18 -6.57 -9.97 -3.57
CA SER A 18 -7.44 -9.08 -4.32
C SER A 18 -6.57 -8.24 -5.27
N GLN A 19 -7.18 -7.70 -6.34
CA GLN A 19 -6.52 -6.70 -7.16
C GLN A 19 -6.07 -5.53 -6.27
N ALA A 20 -4.85 -5.07 -6.53
CA ALA A 20 -4.32 -3.88 -5.90
C ALA A 20 -4.09 -2.82 -6.95
N GLY A 21 -4.64 -1.64 -6.71
CA GLY A 21 -4.42 -0.47 -7.56
C GLY A 21 -3.12 0.24 -7.19
N VAL A 22 -3.25 1.50 -6.81
CA VAL A 22 -2.14 2.35 -6.37
C VAL A 22 -1.49 1.82 -5.09
N GLN A 23 -0.18 2.09 -4.96
CA GLN A 23 0.61 1.75 -3.79
C GLN A 23 1.62 2.85 -3.47
N ALA A 24 2.05 2.94 -2.22
CA ALA A 24 3.14 3.81 -1.79
C ALA A 24 4.02 3.11 -0.76
N THR A 25 5.30 3.49 -0.73
CA THR A 25 6.28 2.90 0.16
C THR A 25 6.77 3.96 1.15
N SER A 26 6.79 3.64 2.44
CA SER A 26 7.39 4.50 3.46
C SER A 26 8.91 4.47 3.40
N LYS A 27 9.58 5.46 4.01
CA LYS A 27 11.03 5.48 4.17
C LYS A 27 11.54 4.22 4.87
N ARG A 28 10.77 3.70 5.83
CA ARG A 28 11.07 2.47 6.58
C ARG A 28 10.70 1.18 5.85
N GLY A 29 10.17 1.25 4.63
CA GLY A 29 10.04 0.08 3.75
C GLY A 29 8.74 -0.66 3.95
N VAL A 30 7.70 0.05 4.41
CA VAL A 30 6.35 -0.49 4.47
C VAL A 30 5.63 -0.08 3.20
N ILE A 31 5.17 -1.05 2.43
CA ILE A 31 4.37 -0.83 1.23
C ILE A 31 2.89 -0.87 1.63
N PHE A 32 2.18 0.22 1.38
CA PHE A 32 0.73 0.34 1.56
C PHE A 32 0.03 0.20 0.21
N PHE A 33 -1.05 -0.56 0.17
CA PHE A 33 -1.84 -0.78 -1.04
C PHE A 33 -3.30 -1.08 -0.70
N GLN A 34 -4.20 -0.77 -1.62
CA GLN A 34 -5.60 -1.18 -1.49
C GLN A 34 -5.78 -2.64 -1.93
N LEU A 35 -6.66 -3.37 -1.24
CA LEU A 35 -7.27 -4.61 -1.70
C LEU A 35 -8.71 -4.27 -2.15
N VAL A 36 -8.88 -4.03 -3.46
CA VAL A 36 -10.09 -3.42 -4.04
C VAL A 36 -11.36 -4.22 -3.72
N GLN A 37 -11.34 -5.53 -3.92
CA GLN A 37 -12.50 -6.40 -3.66
C GLN A 37 -12.85 -6.50 -2.16
N LEU A 38 -11.89 -6.21 -1.28
CA LEU A 38 -12.07 -6.23 0.16
C LEU A 38 -12.38 -4.85 0.75
N MET A 39 -12.40 -3.77 -0.06
CA MET A 39 -12.61 -2.39 0.41
C MET A 39 -11.70 -2.06 1.61
N SER A 40 -10.46 -2.48 1.51
CA SER A 40 -9.50 -2.47 2.61
C SER A 40 -8.17 -1.88 2.18
N VAL A 41 -7.47 -1.23 3.10
CA VAL A 41 -6.06 -0.86 2.95
C VAL A 41 -5.22 -1.87 3.72
N ALA A 42 -4.23 -2.42 3.04
CA ALA A 42 -3.31 -3.39 3.58
C ALA A 42 -1.88 -2.86 3.51
N CYS A 43 -0.98 -3.52 4.25
CA CYS A 43 0.44 -3.25 4.20
C CYS A 43 1.25 -4.53 4.08
N TRP A 44 2.50 -4.34 3.69
CA TRP A 44 3.56 -5.36 3.76
C TRP A 44 4.88 -4.69 4.10
N ASN A 45 5.65 -5.30 5.01
CA ASN A 45 7.00 -4.88 5.34
C ASN A 45 8.01 -5.62 4.43
N ILE A 46 8.84 -4.87 3.69
CA ILE A 46 9.85 -5.46 2.80
C ILE A 46 10.95 -6.27 3.51
N GLU A 47 11.04 -6.18 4.83
CA GLU A 47 11.92 -7.05 5.63
C GLU A 47 11.41 -8.50 5.76
N GLN A 48 10.18 -8.76 5.32
CA GLN A 48 9.51 -10.06 5.39
C GLN A 48 9.27 -10.63 3.98
N PRO A 49 9.29 -11.97 3.79
CA PRO A 49 8.90 -12.57 2.51
C PRO A 49 7.53 -12.07 2.03
N PHE A 50 7.36 -11.84 0.73
CA PHE A 50 6.08 -11.43 0.14
C PHE A 50 5.15 -12.63 0.02
N ILE A 51 4.57 -13.04 1.14
CA ILE A 51 3.60 -14.14 1.26
C ILE A 51 2.31 -13.64 1.89
N ARG A 52 1.22 -14.40 1.74
CA ARG A 52 -0.10 -14.01 2.26
C ARG A 52 -0.09 -13.74 3.77
N ASP A 53 0.65 -14.54 4.53
CA ASP A 53 0.70 -14.42 6.00
C ASP A 53 1.39 -13.13 6.47
N ASN A 54 2.21 -12.50 5.63
CA ASN A 54 2.93 -11.26 5.92
C ASN A 54 2.21 -10.00 5.37
N ILE A 55 1.06 -10.18 4.71
CA ILE A 55 0.19 -9.08 4.30
C ILE A 55 -0.84 -8.87 5.40
N GLU A 56 -0.87 -7.67 5.98
CA GLU A 56 -1.80 -7.32 7.05
C GLU A 56 -2.85 -6.33 6.52
N ILE A 57 -4.13 -6.56 6.82
CA ILE A 57 -5.20 -5.58 6.60
C ILE A 57 -5.18 -4.59 7.76
N LEU A 58 -4.96 -3.31 7.46
CA LEU A 58 -4.90 -2.24 8.45
C LEU A 58 -6.27 -1.69 8.79
N VAL A 59 -7.12 -1.54 7.76
CA VAL A 59 -8.44 -0.97 7.89
C VAL A 59 -9.35 -1.47 6.78
N PHE A 60 -10.62 -1.69 7.15
CA PHE A 60 -11.73 -1.98 6.26
C PHE A 60 -12.81 -0.91 6.44
N ASP A 61 -13.35 -0.40 5.33
CA ASP A 61 -14.52 0.46 5.34
C ASP A 61 -15.28 0.39 4.01
N ALA A 62 -16.47 -0.21 4.03
CA ALA A 62 -17.29 -0.42 2.84
C ALA A 62 -17.82 0.87 2.19
N GLN A 63 -17.78 2.01 2.88
CA GLN A 63 -18.21 3.30 2.35
C GLN A 63 -17.04 4.18 1.92
N ALA A 64 -15.98 4.24 2.73
CA ALA A 64 -14.84 5.11 2.52
C ALA A 64 -13.81 4.51 1.56
N LEU A 65 -13.63 3.19 1.56
CA LEU A 65 -12.53 2.51 0.83
C LEU A 65 -13.02 1.71 -0.39
N GLN A 66 -14.10 2.14 -1.03
CA GLN A 66 -14.63 1.50 -2.24
C GLN A 66 -13.59 1.49 -3.37
N TYR A 67 -12.92 2.62 -3.60
CA TYR A 67 -11.80 2.72 -4.54
C TYR A 67 -10.80 3.76 -4.06
N VAL A 68 -9.55 3.36 -3.84
CA VAL A 68 -8.43 4.26 -3.55
C VAL A 68 -7.80 4.63 -4.89
N SER A 69 -7.97 5.88 -5.29
CA SER A 69 -7.44 6.42 -6.55
C SER A 69 -6.01 6.94 -6.43
N GLY A 70 -5.54 7.23 -5.21
CA GLY A 70 -4.17 7.68 -4.97
C GLY A 70 -3.71 7.39 -3.54
N ILE A 71 -2.42 7.06 -3.39
CA ILE A 71 -1.75 6.89 -2.10
C ILE A 71 -0.45 7.70 -2.12
N LYS A 72 -0.17 8.41 -1.03
CA LYS A 72 1.13 9.05 -0.79
C LYS A 72 1.58 8.79 0.65
N VAL A 73 2.87 8.57 0.82
CA VAL A 73 3.52 8.72 2.13
C VAL A 73 4.34 10.00 2.06
N ILE A 74 4.06 10.94 2.97
CA ILE A 74 4.77 12.21 3.04
C ILE A 74 5.32 12.42 4.45
N THR A 75 6.39 13.19 4.57
CA THR A 75 6.90 13.61 5.87
C THR A 75 6.32 14.98 6.21
N ASN A 76 5.65 15.08 7.36
CA ASN A 76 5.09 16.35 7.83
C ASN A 76 6.20 17.27 8.38
N HIS A 77 5.83 18.49 8.78
CA HIS A 77 6.78 19.48 9.30
C HIS A 77 7.48 19.08 10.63
N ARG A 78 6.98 18.03 11.31
CA ARG A 78 7.54 17.50 12.56
C ARG A 78 8.52 16.34 12.31
N GLY A 79 8.62 15.87 11.07
CA GLY A 79 9.45 14.73 10.71
C GLY A 79 8.69 13.39 10.69
N ASP A 80 7.40 13.36 11.02
CA ASP A 80 6.62 12.13 11.04
C ASP A 80 6.13 11.76 9.64
N GLU A 81 6.11 10.46 9.31
CA GLU A 81 5.48 9.97 8.08
C GLU A 81 3.95 9.93 8.24
N GLU A 82 3.23 10.56 7.31
CA GLU A 82 1.78 10.49 7.16
C GLU A 82 1.42 9.70 5.89
N LEU A 83 0.50 8.74 6.02
CA LEU A 83 -0.14 8.07 4.91
C LEU A 83 -1.38 8.87 4.49
N TRP A 84 -1.44 9.23 3.22
CA TRP A 84 -2.55 9.98 2.62
C TRP A 84 -3.19 9.15 1.51
N LEU A 85 -4.52 9.03 1.56
CA LEU A 85 -5.33 8.30 0.61
C LEU A 85 -6.31 9.25 -0.06
N ASN A 86 -6.42 9.19 -1.38
CA ASN A 86 -7.54 9.73 -2.12
C ASN A 86 -8.47 8.58 -2.49
N THR A 87 -9.75 8.72 -2.18
CA THR A 87 -10.76 7.68 -2.42
C THR A 87 -11.93 8.24 -3.20
N ASN A 88 -12.52 7.40 -4.04
CA ASN A 88 -13.72 7.71 -4.78
C ASN A 88 -14.62 6.48 -4.94
N ARG A 89 -15.67 6.61 -5.76
CA ARG A 89 -16.59 5.53 -6.13
C ARG A 89 -16.48 5.20 -7.61
N LEU A 90 -15.29 4.81 -8.07
CA LEU A 90 -14.97 4.58 -9.48
C LEU A 90 -16.01 3.71 -10.20
N GLN A 91 -16.51 2.66 -9.53
CA GLN A 91 -17.54 1.79 -10.07
C GLN A 91 -18.86 2.53 -10.38
N LYS A 92 -19.26 3.51 -9.56
CA LYS A 92 -20.44 4.36 -9.83
C LYS A 92 -20.18 5.31 -11.01
N ILE A 93 -18.94 5.80 -11.16
CA ILE A 93 -18.52 6.67 -12.28
C ILE A 93 -18.58 5.89 -13.59
N ILE A 94 -17.97 4.70 -13.64
CA ILE A 94 -17.98 3.81 -14.82
C ILE A 94 -19.41 3.43 -15.22
N ASN A 95 -20.25 3.09 -14.24
CA ASN A 95 -21.63 2.69 -14.46
C ASN A 95 -22.60 3.86 -14.65
N LYS A 96 -22.12 5.12 -14.69
CA LYS A 96 -22.95 6.34 -14.80
C LYS A 96 -24.09 6.41 -13.76
N SER A 97 -23.86 5.88 -12.56
CA SER A 97 -24.83 5.77 -11.46
C SER A 97 -24.42 6.58 -10.23
N GLN A 98 -23.55 7.57 -10.42
CA GLN A 98 -23.11 8.44 -9.35
C GLN A 98 -24.25 9.37 -8.91
N ASN A 99 -24.53 9.40 -7.61
CA ASN A 99 -25.47 10.33 -7.02
C ASN A 99 -24.71 11.56 -6.53
N PRO A 100 -24.89 12.76 -7.11
CA PRO A 100 -24.17 13.96 -6.71
C PRO A 100 -24.54 14.47 -5.31
N THR A 101 -25.65 14.01 -4.72
CA THR A 101 -26.04 14.38 -3.35
C THR A 101 -25.34 13.54 -2.27
N GLU A 102 -24.56 12.52 -2.66
CA GLU A 102 -23.78 11.66 -1.75
C GLU A 102 -22.31 12.12 -1.67
N ILE A 103 -21.64 11.77 -0.57
CA ILE A 103 -20.18 11.93 -0.46
C ILE A 103 -19.49 10.91 -1.38
N ASN A 104 -18.96 11.39 -2.49
CA ASN A 104 -18.36 10.55 -3.54
C ASN A 104 -16.83 10.51 -3.52
N PHE A 105 -16.18 11.51 -2.93
CA PHE A 105 -14.73 11.66 -2.90
C PHE A 105 -14.29 11.94 -1.46
N ARG A 106 -13.19 11.34 -1.01
CA ARG A 106 -12.64 11.58 0.35
C ARG A 106 -11.13 11.61 0.33
N ILE A 107 -10.55 12.46 1.17
CA ILE A 107 -9.14 12.42 1.54
C ILE A 107 -9.06 11.84 2.95
N ILE A 108 -8.23 10.82 3.14
CA ILE A 108 -8.02 10.15 4.41
C ILE A 108 -6.54 10.28 4.75
N LYS A 109 -6.21 10.59 6.00
CA LYS A 109 -4.82 10.61 6.45
C LYS A 109 -4.64 9.90 7.79
N GLY A 110 -3.43 9.42 8.04
CA GLY A 110 -3.03 8.98 9.37
C GLY A 110 -1.52 8.85 9.52
N ASN A 111 -1.05 8.84 10.76
CA ASN A 111 0.36 8.67 11.07
C ASN A 111 0.79 7.24 10.79
N VAL A 112 1.85 7.06 10.00
CA VAL A 112 2.35 5.75 9.58
C VAL A 112 2.72 4.88 10.78
N ASP A 113 3.45 5.44 11.74
CA ASP A 113 3.96 4.69 12.90
C ASP A 113 2.82 4.21 13.79
N HIS A 114 1.80 5.03 13.98
CA HIS A 114 0.60 4.65 14.73
C HIS A 114 -0.17 3.53 14.03
N ILE A 115 -0.37 3.64 12.71
CA ILE A 115 -1.18 2.69 11.95
C ILE A 115 -0.54 1.29 11.90
N ILE A 116 0.79 1.21 11.78
CA ILE A 116 1.49 -0.07 11.67
C ILE A 116 1.89 -0.66 13.01
N ASN A 117 1.76 0.08 14.12
CA ASN A 117 2.17 -0.40 15.44
C ASN A 117 1.41 -1.68 15.82
N GLY A 118 2.12 -2.67 16.35
CA GLY A 118 1.54 -3.98 16.70
C GLY A 118 1.15 -4.87 15.52
N THR A 119 1.39 -4.44 14.27
CA THR A 119 1.12 -5.23 13.07
C THR A 119 2.38 -5.95 12.58
N LYS A 120 2.20 -6.93 11.69
CA LYS A 120 3.31 -7.58 10.96
C LYS A 120 4.08 -6.62 10.04
N CYS A 121 3.51 -5.45 9.77
CA CYS A 121 4.14 -4.43 8.94
C CYS A 121 5.09 -3.53 9.71
N ASN A 122 5.17 -3.63 11.04
CA ASN A 122 6.08 -2.80 11.83
C ASN A 122 7.54 -3.17 11.52
N PRO A 123 8.35 -2.25 10.94
CA PRO A 123 9.72 -2.56 10.57
C PRO A 123 10.62 -2.62 11.79
N THR A 124 11.51 -3.60 11.80
CA THR A 124 12.55 -3.75 12.83
C THR A 124 13.70 -2.76 12.63
N GLY A 125 13.83 -2.20 11.41
CA GLY A 125 14.93 -1.33 11.01
C GLY A 125 16.21 -2.10 10.65
N LYS A 126 16.21 -3.43 10.77
CA LYS A 126 17.32 -4.30 10.41
C LYS A 126 17.16 -4.76 8.96
N ARG A 127 17.50 -3.88 8.03
CA ARG A 127 17.53 -4.25 6.61
C ARG A 127 18.80 -5.04 6.31
N ASN A 128 18.62 -6.23 5.75
CA ASN A 128 19.74 -6.96 5.16
C ASN A 128 20.33 -6.17 3.99
N SER A 129 21.63 -6.35 3.74
CA SER A 129 22.33 -5.75 2.61
C SER A 129 21.74 -6.16 1.26
N TYR A 130 21.04 -7.30 1.23
CA TYR A 130 20.34 -7.85 0.08
C TYR A 130 18.86 -8.05 0.41
N PRO A 131 17.93 -7.74 -0.51
CA PRO A 131 16.51 -8.01 -0.31
C PRO A 131 16.27 -9.52 -0.21
N ASP A 132 15.31 -9.91 0.64
CA ASP A 132 14.81 -11.28 0.62
C ASP A 132 14.04 -11.53 -0.68
N ILE A 133 14.66 -12.31 -1.57
CA ILE A 133 14.11 -12.67 -2.87
C ILE A 133 13.50 -14.07 -2.89
N SER A 134 13.32 -14.73 -1.74
CA SER A 134 12.74 -16.09 -1.68
C SER A 134 11.33 -16.18 -2.27
N SER A 135 10.55 -15.09 -2.17
CA SER A 135 9.22 -14.95 -2.76
C SER A 135 9.21 -14.29 -4.14
N TRP A 136 10.37 -14.12 -4.77
CA TRP A 136 10.52 -13.35 -6.00
C TRP A 136 11.33 -14.12 -7.05
N ARG A 137 10.95 -13.96 -8.31
CA ARG A 137 11.71 -14.42 -9.47
C ARG A 137 12.25 -13.20 -10.19
N ARG A 138 13.57 -13.12 -10.37
CA ARG A 138 14.18 -12.08 -11.21
C ARG A 138 13.85 -12.36 -12.69
N ILE A 139 13.47 -11.33 -13.42
CA ILE A 139 13.19 -11.37 -14.87
C ILE A 139 13.95 -10.29 -15.62
#